data_AF-A0A7X5WUU2-F1
#
_entry.id   AF-A0A7X5WUU2-F1
#
_cell.length_a   1.000
_cell.length_b   1.000
_cell.length_c   1.000
_cell.angle_alpha   90.00
_cell.angle_beta   90.00
_cell.angle_gamma   90.00
#
_symmetry.space_group_name_H-M   'P 1'
#
loop_
_entity.id
_entity.type
_entity.pdbx_description
1 polymer ?
#
loop_
_entity_poly.entity_id
_entity_poly.type
_entity_poly.pdbx_seq_one_letter_code
_entity_poly.pdbx_strand_id
1 'polypeptide(L)' 'VGSQIFGTDPFVANAEVMIGALARWRDEHGVVLGELNLGGGMGIRYTHEDHPVQPDRYGKATLEAVAEACDRHGHPRP' A
#
# COMPACT_ATOMS: atom_id res chain seq x y z
N VAL A 1 -4.00 6.44 4.12
CA VAL A 1 -5.39 6.25 3.62
C VAL A 1 -6.50 6.42 4.64
N GLY A 2 -6.18 6.42 5.94
CA GLY A 2 -7.17 6.60 7.00
C GLY A 2 -6.61 6.10 8.33
N SER A 3 -7.47 5.98 9.33
CA SER A 3 -7.17 5.39 10.64
C SER A 3 -8.26 4.38 11.01
N GLN A 4 -7.97 3.48 11.94
CA GLN A 4 -8.88 2.41 12.39
C GLN A 4 -9.41 1.54 11.24
N ILE A 5 -8.54 1.14 10.33
CA ILE A 5 -8.88 0.27 9.21
C ILE A 5 -8.75 -1.18 9.65
N PHE A 6 -9.82 -1.95 9.46
CA PHE A 6 -9.91 -3.35 9.88
C PHE A 6 -9.78 -4.36 8.72
N GLY A 7 -9.78 -3.89 7.47
CA GLY A 7 -9.60 -4.69 6.26
C GLY A 7 -8.30 -4.37 5.52
N THR A 8 -7.91 -5.25 4.60
CA THR A 8 -6.73 -5.06 3.74
C THR A 8 -6.99 -4.21 2.51
N ASP A 9 -8.23 -4.20 2.01
CA ASP A 9 -8.58 -3.63 0.71
C ASP A 9 -8.17 -2.15 0.55
N PRO A 10 -8.33 -1.27 1.55
CA PRO A 10 -7.89 0.12 1.42
C PRO A 10 -6.37 0.26 1.26
N PHE A 11 -5.58 -0.64 1.87
CA PHE A 11 -4.13 -0.63 1.76
C PHE A 11 -3.65 -1.17 0.42
N VAL A 12 -4.31 -2.23 -0.08
CA VAL A 12 -4.08 -2.76 -1.43
C VAL A 12 -4.35 -1.68 -2.47
N ALA A 13 -5.53 -1.05 -2.43
CA ALA A 13 -5.88 0.03 -3.35
C ALA A 13 -4.90 1.21 -3.26
N ASN A 14 -4.42 1.55 -2.05
CA ASN A 14 -3.41 2.59 -1.90
C ASN A 14 -2.10 2.24 -2.60
N ALA A 15 -1.61 1.01 -2.42
CA ALA A 15 -0.37 0.56 -3.04
C ALA A 15 -0.44 0.67 -4.57
N GLU A 16 -1.57 0.25 -5.16
CA GLU A 16 -1.78 0.34 -6.61
C GLU A 16 -1.77 1.79 -7.11
N VAL A 17 -2.51 2.68 -6.44
CA VAL A 17 -2.57 4.11 -6.81
C VAL A 17 -1.20 4.75 -6.69
N MET A 18 -0.47 4.47 -5.61
CA MET A 18 0.82 5.11 -5.34
C MET A 18 1.91 4.61 -6.29
N ILE A 19 1.99 3.31 -6.58
CA ILE A 19 2.95 2.80 -7.58
C ILE A 19 2.64 3.36 -8.97
N GLY A 20 1.36 3.43 -9.35
CA GLY A 20 0.97 4.07 -10.60
C GLY A 20 1.41 5.55 -10.65
N ALA A 21 1.34 6.27 -9.53
CA ALA A 21 1.85 7.64 -9.43
C ALA A 21 3.38 7.72 -9.55
N LEU A 22 4.14 6.80 -8.92
CA LEU A 22 5.60 6.74 -9.06
C LEU A 22 6.02 6.45 -10.51
N ALA A 23 5.32 5.54 -11.18
CA ALA A 23 5.57 5.24 -12.59
C ALA A 23 5.33 6.45 -13.49
N ARG A 24 4.21 7.17 -13.30
CA ARG A 24 3.96 8.43 -14.02
C ARG A 24 5.04 9.47 -13.74
N TRP A 25 5.45 9.62 -12.48
CA TRP A 25 6.52 10.54 -12.11
C TRP A 25 7.84 10.23 -12.84
N ARG A 26 8.22 8.95 -12.90
CA ARG A 26 9.37 8.49 -13.68
C ARG A 26 9.21 8.83 -15.15
N ASP A 27 8.04 8.58 -15.74
CA ASP A 27 7.82 8.76 -17.18
C ASP A 27 7.80 10.25 -17.57
N GLU A 28 7.26 11.11 -16.72
CA GLU A 28 7.15 12.56 -16.94
C GLU A 28 8.44 13.32 -16.63
N HIS A 29 9.21 12.87 -15.63
CA HIS A 29 10.36 13.61 -15.13
C HIS A 29 11.71 12.89 -15.29
N GLY A 30 11.72 11.63 -15.72
CA GLY A 30 12.94 10.83 -15.86
C GLY A 30 13.59 10.44 -14.53
N VAL A 31 12.89 10.59 -13.40
CA VAL A 31 13.41 10.32 -12.06
C VAL A 31 12.69 9.13 -11.43
N VAL A 32 13.44 8.10 -11.04
CA VAL A 32 12.91 6.97 -10.28
C VAL A 32 12.99 7.28 -8.79
N LEU A 33 11.84 7.28 -8.11
CA LEU A 33 11.78 7.39 -6.65
C LEU A 33 11.86 5.98 -6.06
N GLY A 34 12.87 5.75 -5.22
CA GLY A 34 13.20 4.43 -4.66
C GLY A 34 12.69 4.19 -3.24
N GLU A 35 11.76 5.01 -2.75
CA GLU A 35 11.11 4.83 -1.45
C GLU A 35 9.61 5.08 -1.56
N LEU A 36 8.81 4.19 -0.99
CA LEU A 36 7.36 4.36 -0.89
C LEU A 36 6.88 4.22 0.57
N ASN A 37 6.29 5.28 1.09
CA ASN A 37 5.62 5.27 2.39
C ASN A 37 4.09 5.27 2.19
N LEU A 38 3.43 4.16 2.55
CA LEU A 38 1.96 4.02 2.47
C LEU A 38 1.22 4.57 3.71
N GLY A 39 1.98 5.07 4.69
CA GLY A 39 1.47 5.58 5.96
C GLY A 39 1.05 4.48 6.94
N GLY A 40 0.38 4.90 8.01
CA GLY A 40 -0.25 4.01 8.97
C GLY A 40 -1.73 3.78 8.67
N GLY A 41 -2.47 3.39 9.70
CA GLY A 41 -3.93 3.28 9.65
C GLY A 41 -4.49 1.93 10.07
N MET A 42 -3.63 0.94 10.35
CA MET A 42 -4.06 -0.32 10.97
C MET A 42 -4.82 -0.01 12.24
N GLY A 43 -6.04 -0.54 12.32
CA GLY A 43 -6.84 -0.38 13.51
C GLY A 43 -6.36 -1.25 14.66
N ILE A 44 -6.67 -0.81 15.87
CA ILE A 44 -6.56 -1.62 17.08
C ILE A 44 -7.95 -1.86 17.66
N ARG A 45 -8.06 -2.88 18.51
CA ARG A 45 -9.30 -3.21 19.20
C ARG A 45 -9.51 -2.28 20.40
N TYR A 46 -10.59 -1.49 20.38
CA TYR A 46 -11.07 -0.71 21.54
C TYR A 46 -12.29 -1.37 22.20
N THR A 47 -13.15 -1.99 21.40
CA THR A 47 -14.37 -2.68 21.86
C THR A 47 -14.41 -4.13 21.37
N HIS A 48 -15.38 -4.92 21.84
CA HIS A 48 -15.54 -6.31 21.38
C HIS A 48 -15.99 -6.43 19.92
N GLU A 49 -16.58 -5.38 19.35
CA GLU A 49 -17.05 -5.32 17.96
C GLU A 49 -15.90 -5.02 16.99
N ASP A 50 -14.74 -4.58 17.49
CA ASP A 50 -13.59 -4.29 16.65
C ASP A 50 -12.83 -5.58 16.29
N HIS A 51 -12.66 -5.78 15.00
CA HIS A 51 -11.95 -6.93 14.43
C HIS A 51 -10.78 -6.44 13.56
N PRO A 52 -9.70 -5.92 14.17
CA PRO A 52 -8.56 -5.42 13.41
C PRO A 52 -7.89 -6.53 12.62
N VAL A 53 -7.34 -6.15 11.47
CA VAL A 53 -6.52 -7.05 10.65
C VAL A 53 -5.28 -7.47 11.43
N GLN A 54 -4.87 -8.73 11.29
CA GLN A 54 -3.62 -9.19 11.86
C GLN A 54 -2.44 -8.55 11.10
N PRO A 55 -1.36 -8.12 11.80
CA PRO A 55 -0.23 -7.43 11.16
C PRO A 55 0.44 -8.23 10.03
N ASP A 56 0.51 -9.56 10.16
CA ASP A 56 1.05 -10.47 9.15
C ASP A 56 0.19 -10.48 7.87
N ARG A 57 -1.14 -10.54 8.02
CA ARG A 57 -2.09 -10.48 6.91
C ARG A 57 -2.04 -9.13 6.20
N TYR A 58 -1.96 -8.04 6.98
CA TYR A 58 -1.75 -6.69 6.43
C TYR A 58 -0.45 -6.60 5.64
N GLY A 59 0.67 -7.02 6.25
CA GLY A 59 1.99 -6.94 5.63
C GLY A 59 2.04 -7.74 4.34
N LYS A 60 1.54 -8.97 4.36
CA LYS A 60 1.48 -9.83 3.18
C LYS A 60 0.67 -9.20 2.04
N ALA A 61 -0.59 -8.82 2.30
CA ALA A 61 -1.46 -8.25 1.27
C ALA A 61 -0.89 -6.95 0.68
N THR A 62 -0.28 -6.12 1.52
CA THR A 62 0.31 -4.85 1.08
C THR A 62 1.56 -5.07 0.22
N LEU A 63 2.45 -5.98 0.62
CA LEU A 63 3.67 -6.31 -0.13
C LEU A 63 3.35 -6.99 -1.47
N GLU A 64 2.35 -7.89 -1.49
CA GLU A 64 1.86 -8.52 -2.72
C GLU A 64 1.29 -7.45 -3.67
N ALA A 65 0.45 -6.55 -3.18
CA ALA A 65 -0.11 -5.45 -3.99
C ALA A 65 0.96 -4.51 -4.55
N VAL A 66 1.99 -4.17 -3.75
CA VAL A 66 3.13 -3.38 -4.22
C VAL A 66 3.87 -4.10 -5.34
N ALA A 67 4.17 -5.40 -5.16
CA ALA A 67 4.87 -6.20 -6.16
C ALA A 67 4.07 -6.28 -7.47
N GLU A 68 2.78 -6.61 -7.41
CA GLU A 68 1.90 -6.71 -8.58
C GLU A 68 1.76 -5.37 -9.30
N ALA A 69 1.65 -4.27 -8.56
CA ALA A 69 1.59 -2.93 -9.15
C ALA A 69 2.91 -2.54 -9.81
N CYS A 70 4.05 -2.86 -9.19
CA CYS A 70 5.38 -2.64 -9.76
C CYS A 70 5.52 -3.38 -11.11
N ASP A 71 5.16 -4.66 -11.15
CA ASP A 71 5.23 -5.48 -12.36
C ASP A 71 4.30 -4.91 -13.45
N ARG A 72 3.07 -4.53 -13.09
CA ARG A 72 2.08 -3.95 -14.01
C ARG A 72 2.52 -2.61 -14.61
N HIS A 73 3.20 -1.77 -13.84
CA HIS A 73 3.66 -0.45 -14.28
C HIS A 73 5.12 -0.43 -14.76
N GLY A 74 5.79 -1.58 -14.77
CA GLY A 74 7.22 -1.70 -15.07
C GLY A 74 8.08 -0.81 -14.17
N HIS A 75 7.67 -0.59 -12.92
CA HIS A 75 8.41 0.23 -11.95
C HIS A 75 9.30 -0.67 -11.09
N PRO A 76 10.58 -0.32 -10.86
CA PRO A 76 11.40 -1.07 -9.92
C PRO A 76 10.78 -1.03 -8.52
N ARG A 77 11.06 -2.03 -7.69
CA ARG A 77 10.55 -2.02 -6.31
C ARG A 77 11.17 -0.85 -5.53
N PRO A 78 10.35 0.07 -5.00
CA PRO A 78 10.80 1.14 -4.13
C PRO A 78 10.92 0.65 -2.67
#